data_AF-A0A917YI89-F1
#
_entry.id   AF-A0A917YI89-F1
#
_cell.length_a   1.000
_cell.length_b   1.000
_cell.length_c   1.000
_cell.angle_alpha   90.00
_cell.angle_beta   90.00
_cell.angle_gamma   90.00
#
_symmetry.space_group_name_H-M   'P 1'
#
loop_
_entity.id
_entity.type
_entity.pdbx_description
1 polymer ?
#
loop_
_entity_poly.entity_id
_entity_poly.type
_entity_poly.pdbx_seq_one_letter_code
_entity_poly.pdbx_strand_id
1 'polypeptide(L)' 'MRRPIAFRPSSPQPSRDGRERAPAAARARGHLGNQRLNQRWKTFIARHKRPVVANVAIARELAGWCWSLATLPD' A
#
# COMPACT_ATOMS: atom_id res chain seq x y z
N MET A 1 34.94 2.49 -11.95
CA MET A 1 34.37 2.34 -10.58
C MET A 1 32.97 2.98 -10.57
N ARG A 2 31.87 2.21 -10.72
CA ARG A 2 30.49 2.75 -10.70
C ARG A 2 30.06 2.92 -9.24
N ARG A 3 29.70 4.14 -8.84
CA ARG A 3 29.12 4.41 -7.52
C ARG A 3 27.77 3.68 -7.38
N PRO A 4 27.47 3.04 -6.23
CA PRO A 4 26.15 2.47 -6.00
C PRO A 4 25.11 3.60 -5.99
N ILE A 5 24.08 3.44 -6.81
CA ILE A 5 22.97 4.38 -6.88
C ILE A 5 22.16 4.18 -5.60
N ALA A 6 22.37 5.03 -4.59
CA ALA A 6 21.49 5.07 -3.43
C ALA A 6 20.12 5.59 -3.89
N PHE A 7 19.08 4.78 -3.70
CA PHE A 7 17.71 5.23 -3.94
C PHE A 7 17.41 6.45 -3.06
N ARG A 8 17.30 7.63 -3.69
CA ARG A 8 16.82 8.85 -3.05
C ARG A 8 15.34 8.99 -3.40
N PRO A 9 14.39 8.81 -2.46
CA PRO A 9 12.99 9.04 -2.76
C PRO A 9 12.78 10.51 -3.13
N SER A 10 12.23 10.76 -4.32
CA SER A 10 11.95 12.11 -4.85
C SER A 10 10.69 12.73 -4.27
N SER A 11 9.80 11.92 -3.71
CA SER A 11 8.56 12.36 -3.06
C SER A 11 8.71 12.22 -1.54
N PRO A 12 8.21 13.18 -0.75
CA PRO A 12 8.02 12.96 0.68
C PRO A 12 7.18 11.68 0.84
N GLN A 13 7.67 10.72 1.62
CA GLN A 13 6.80 9.68 2.17
C GLN A 13 5.62 10.41 2.81
N PRO A 14 4.35 10.01 2.59
CA PRO A 14 3.24 10.68 3.23
C PRO A 14 3.49 10.67 4.74
N SER A 15 3.85 11.83 5.27
CA SER A 15 4.17 11.99 6.68
C SER A 15 2.92 11.66 7.49
N ARG A 16 3.06 11.38 8.79
CA ARG A 16 1.88 11.26 9.66
C ARG A 16 0.92 12.44 9.45
N ASP A 17 1.47 13.64 9.30
CA ASP A 17 0.75 14.89 9.03
C ASP A 17 -0.07 14.83 7.71
N GLY A 18 0.48 14.23 6.65
CA GLY A 18 -0.23 14.03 5.38
C GLY A 18 -1.41 13.06 5.52
N ARG A 19 -1.29 12.05 6.38
CA ARG A 19 -2.39 11.13 6.66
C ARG A 19 -3.45 11.77 7.55
N GLU A 20 -3.04 12.55 8.55
CA GLU A 20 -3.95 13.28 9.45
C GLU A 20 -4.79 14.33 8.73
N ARG A 21 -4.24 14.96 7.68
CA ARG A 21 -4.95 15.89 6.80
C ARG A 21 -6.01 15.23 5.92
N ALA A 22 -5.99 13.92 5.73
CA ALA A 22 -6.97 13.24 4.90
C ALA A 22 -8.35 13.18 5.60
N PRO A 23 -9.46 13.22 4.84
CA PRO A 23 -10.81 13.06 5.36
C PRO A 23 -10.93 11.82 6.25
N ALA A 24 -11.73 11.89 7.31
CA ALA A 24 -11.84 10.81 8.29
C ALA A 24 -12.28 9.48 7.65
N ALA A 25 -13.19 9.55 6.68
CA ALA A 25 -13.63 8.39 5.89
C ALA A 25 -12.47 7.77 5.08
N ALA A 26 -11.65 8.60 4.43
CA ALA A 26 -10.49 8.15 3.67
C ALA A 26 -9.42 7.51 4.57
N ARG A 27 -9.18 8.08 5.77
CA ARG A 27 -8.28 7.49 6.77
C ARG A 27 -8.75 6.12 7.25
N ALA A 28 -10.02 6.01 7.65
CA ALA A 28 -10.60 4.75 8.12
C ALA A 28 -10.58 3.69 7.02
N ARG A 29 -11.01 4.04 5.81
CA ARG A 29 -11.01 3.15 4.65
C ARG A 29 -9.59 2.71 4.27
N GLY A 30 -8.63 3.63 4.29
CA GLY A 30 -7.21 3.34 4.05
C GLY A 30 -6.61 2.41 5.11
N HIS A 31 -7.00 2.58 6.38
CA HIS A 31 -6.56 1.69 7.46
C HIS A 31 -7.08 0.25 7.25
N LEU A 32 -8.36 0.11 6.90
CA LEU A 32 -8.96 -1.20 6.58
C LEU A 32 -8.29 -1.87 5.38
N GLY A 33 -7.99 -1.08 4.33
CA GLY A 33 -7.24 -1.56 3.16
C GLY A 33 -5.87 -2.12 3.55
N ASN A 34 -5.11 -1.39 4.36
CA ASN A 34 -3.78 -1.83 4.81
C ASN A 34 -3.83 -3.11 5.66
N GLN A 35 -4.82 -3.24 6.54
CA GLN A 35 -5.01 -4.46 7.33
C GLN A 35 -5.28 -5.67 6.42
N ARG A 36 -6.17 -5.51 5.44
CA ARG A 36 -6.53 -6.57 4.49
C ARG A 36 -5.34 -7.01 3.64
N LEU A 37 -4.59 -6.05 3.09
CA LEU A 37 -3.41 -6.36 2.27
C LEU A 37 -2.35 -7.10 3.10
N ASN A 38 -2.11 -6.68 4.36
CA ASN A 38 -1.20 -7.37 5.26
C ASN A 38 -1.67 -8.81 5.56
N GLN A 39 -2.97 -9.01 5.81
CA GLN A 39 -3.52 -10.34 6.04
C GLN A 39 -3.35 -11.24 4.81
N ARG A 40 -3.61 -10.72 3.60
CA ARG A 40 -3.41 -11.43 2.34
C ARG A 40 -1.94 -11.84 2.14
N TRP A 41 -1.02 -10.94 2.44
CA TRP A 41 0.42 -11.20 2.37
C TRP A 41 0.85 -12.30 3.35
N LYS A 42 0.37 -12.25 4.61
CA LYS A 42 0.60 -13.31 5.60
C LYS A 42 0.13 -14.67 5.10
N THR A 43 -1.03 -14.74 4.45
CA THR A 43 -1.53 -15.98 3.83
C THR A 43 -0.61 -16.50 2.73
N PHE A 44 -0.05 -15.62 1.88
CA PHE A 44 0.88 -16.05 0.84
C PHE A 44 2.20 -16.58 1.40
N ILE A 45 2.71 -15.97 2.47
CA ILE A 45 3.89 -16.47 3.19
C ILE A 45 3.61 -17.81 3.83
N ALA A 46 2.50 -17.95 4.55
CA ALA A 46 2.12 -19.22 5.19
C ALA A 46 1.95 -20.36 4.19
N ARG A 47 1.62 -20.04 2.92
CA ARG A 47 1.48 -21.01 1.82
C ARG A 47 2.74 -21.17 0.98
N HIS A 48 3.88 -20.62 1.41
CA HIS A 48 5.16 -20.63 0.70
C HIS A 48 5.06 -20.25 -0.79
N LYS A 49 4.21 -19.27 -1.11
CA LYS A 49 4.08 -18.80 -2.51
C LYS A 49 5.31 -18.02 -2.93
N ARG A 50 5.65 -18.12 -4.22
CA ARG A 50 6.73 -17.33 -4.81
C ARG A 50 6.47 -15.84 -4.57
N PRO A 51 7.49 -15.05 -4.15
CA PRO A 51 7.31 -13.62 -3.86
C PRO A 51 6.66 -12.85 -5.01
N VAL A 52 7.00 -13.16 -6.26
CA VAL A 52 6.42 -12.52 -7.45
C VAL A 52 4.90 -12.71 -7.51
N VAL A 53 4.39 -13.91 -7.19
CA VAL A 53 2.95 -14.19 -7.20
C VAL A 53 2.24 -13.43 -6.07
N ALA A 54 2.84 -13.41 -4.88
CA ALA A 54 2.32 -12.65 -3.75
C ALA A 54 2.27 -11.15 -4.09
N ASN A 55 3.35 -10.60 -4.64
CA ASN A 55 3.46 -9.18 -4.99
C ASN A 55 2.43 -8.78 -6.05
N VAL A 56 2.25 -9.57 -7.12
CA VAL A 56 1.24 -9.28 -8.16
C VAL A 56 -0.17 -9.32 -7.59
N ALA A 57 -0.48 -10.30 -6.74
CA ALA A 57 -1.79 -10.40 -6.10
C ALA A 57 -2.08 -9.21 -5.18
N ILE A 58 -1.09 -8.78 -4.38
CA ILE A 58 -1.19 -7.60 -3.52
C ILE A 58 -1.32 -6.32 -4.34
N ALA A 59 -0.55 -6.16 -5.41
CA ALA A 59 -0.63 -4.99 -6.29
C ALA A 59 -2.02 -4.87 -6.95
N ARG A 60 -2.61 -5.99 -7.37
CA ARG A 60 -3.97 -6.00 -7.93
C ARG A 60 -5.03 -5.61 -6.91
N GLU A 61 -4.92 -6.11 -5.68
CA GLU A 61 -5.84 -5.68 -4.61
C GLU A 61 -5.63 -4.22 -4.22
N LEU A 62 -4.38 -3.75 -4.20
CA LEU A 62 -4.04 -2.35 -3.94
C LEU A 62 -4.67 -1.41 -4.97
N ALA A 63 -4.64 -1.76 -6.26
CA ALA A 63 -5.30 -0.98 -7.30
C ALA A 63 -6.82 -0.86 -7.07
N GLY A 64 -7.48 -1.96 -6.67
CA GLY A 64 -8.91 -1.93 -6.32
C GLY A 64 -9.21 -1.07 -5.09
N TRP A 65 -8.34 -1.10 -4.08
CA TRP A 65 -8.45 -0.22 -2.91
C TRP A 65 -8.21 1.24 -3.25
N CYS A 66 -7.26 1.54 -4.14
CA CYS A 66 -7.01 2.90 -4.63
C CYS A 66 -8.26 3.48 -5.31
N TRP A 67 -8.91 2.68 -6.17
CA TRP A 67 -10.19 3.08 -6.77
C TRP A 67 -11.27 3.36 -5.71
N SER A 68 -11.40 2.46 -4.71
CA SER A 68 -12.37 2.67 -3.63
C SER A 68 -12.12 3.96 -2.85
N LEU A 69 -10.87 4.41 -2.71
CA LEU A 69 -10.54 5.68 -2.06
C LEU A 69 -10.80 6.88 -2.97
N ALA A 70 -10.51 6.76 -4.26
CA ALA A 70 -10.77 7.81 -5.25
C ALA A 70 -12.27 8.10 -5.43
N THR A 71 -13.14 7.12 -5.14
CA THR A 71 -14.60 7.28 -5.21
C THR A 71 -15.25 7.67 -3.88
N LEU A 72 -14.47 7.85 -2.79
CA LEU A 72 -15.05 8.35 -1.55
C LEU A 72 -15.53 9.79 -1.79
N PRO A 73 -16.75 10.16 -1.36
CA PRO A 73 -17.16 11.55 -1.36
C PRO A 73 -16.31 12.33 -0.34
N ASP A 74 -16.01 13.59 -0.68
CA ASP A 74 -15.20 14.51 0.14
C ASP A 74 -15.84 14.82 1.50
#